data_AF-A0A4Q3RJR0-F1
#
_entry.id   AF-A0A4Q3RJR0-F1
#
_cell.length_a   1.000
_cell.length_b   1.000
_cell.length_c   1.000
_cell.angle_alpha   90.00
_cell.angle_beta   90.00
_cell.angle_gamma   90.00
#
_symmetry.space_group_name_H-M   'P 1'
#
loop_
_entity.id
_entity.type
_entity.pdbx_description
1 polymer ?
#
loop_
_entity_poly.entity_id
_entity_poly.type
_entity_poly.pdbx_seq_one_letter_code
_entity_poly.pdbx_strand_id
1 'polypeptide(L)'
;HISSLPSPFGIGDMGPAAKTFADFLYRTGQKYWQLLPLSPTEEGQGYSPYSALSSQAGYPLLISPELLVKDGLLDTETIRHQHLPQTGNVDFVEAERVKNELLDKAFAAFLQFKTSPLHEEFKQFQKTEKEWLDDFAFFMLLKNEHEGKPWFEWPNEFKLRDKEALKKFGDKHKKELQKIKWLQFIFAKQLHELRNYCNSRNIKFIGDMPFYISYDSSDVWSHREIFAIDESGQQTCMAGVPPDAFSADGQLWGMPVFKWDVLKETGYKWWVDRLRTRMC
;
A
#
# COMPACT_ATOMS: atom_id res chain seq x y z
N HIS A 1 -4.98 -13.00 -8.17
CA HIS A 1 -4.70 -11.95 -7.16
C HIS A 1 -6.00 -11.18 -6.87
N ILE A 2 -6.09 -10.30 -5.86
CA ILE A 2 -7.35 -9.59 -5.54
C ILE A 2 -7.80 -8.69 -6.69
N SER A 3 -6.86 -8.01 -7.36
CA SER A 3 -7.16 -7.15 -8.52
C SER A 3 -7.85 -7.87 -9.68
N SER A 4 -7.73 -9.20 -9.75
CA SER A 4 -8.33 -10.05 -10.80
C SER A 4 -9.78 -10.43 -10.51
N LEU A 5 -10.33 -10.06 -9.36
CA LEU A 5 -11.70 -10.37 -8.99
C LEU A 5 -12.69 -9.48 -9.76
N PRO A 6 -13.90 -9.98 -10.08
CA PRO A 6 -14.90 -9.23 -10.82
C PRO A 6 -15.65 -8.26 -9.89
N SER A 7 -14.98 -7.18 -9.46
CA SER A 7 -15.63 -6.05 -8.76
C SER A 7 -16.06 -4.97 -9.77
N PRO A 8 -17.14 -4.20 -9.53
CA PRO A 8 -17.71 -3.28 -10.52
C PRO A 8 -17.04 -1.89 -10.55
N PHE A 9 -15.77 -1.77 -10.15
CA PHE A 9 -15.09 -0.48 -9.95
C PHE A 9 -13.71 -0.43 -10.65
N GLY A 10 -13.62 -1.04 -11.83
CA GLY A 10 -12.42 -1.03 -12.70
C GLY A 10 -11.32 -2.03 -12.29
N ILE A 11 -11.28 -2.44 -11.02
CA ILE A 11 -10.33 -3.39 -10.46
C ILE A 11 -10.99 -4.23 -9.36
N GLY A 12 -10.56 -5.48 -9.22
CA GLY A 12 -10.98 -6.35 -8.12
C GLY A 12 -10.60 -5.79 -6.76
N ASP A 13 -11.48 -5.96 -5.76
CA ASP A 13 -11.32 -5.43 -4.42
C ASP A 13 -11.72 -6.43 -3.31
N MET A 14 -11.57 -6.02 -2.06
CA MET A 14 -11.82 -6.87 -0.87
C MET A 14 -13.32 -7.05 -0.54
N GLY A 15 -14.21 -6.68 -1.46
CA GLY A 15 -15.66 -6.64 -1.27
C GLY A 15 -16.38 -7.98 -1.45
N PRO A 16 -17.66 -7.95 -1.85
CA PRO A 16 -18.48 -9.13 -2.10
C PRO A 16 -17.85 -10.12 -3.08
N ALA A 17 -17.19 -9.67 -4.13
CA ALA A 17 -16.53 -10.55 -5.11
C ALA A 17 -15.43 -11.42 -4.45
N ALA A 18 -14.66 -10.86 -3.52
CA ALA A 18 -13.65 -11.62 -2.76
C ALA A 18 -14.29 -12.69 -1.84
N LYS A 19 -15.43 -12.37 -1.21
CA LYS A 19 -16.17 -13.33 -0.38
C LYS A 19 -16.77 -14.45 -1.22
N THR A 20 -17.32 -14.13 -2.39
CA THR A 20 -17.82 -15.12 -3.36
C THR A 20 -16.70 -16.05 -3.83
N PHE A 21 -15.49 -15.53 -4.07
CA PHE A 21 -14.34 -16.35 -4.41
C PHE A 21 -13.91 -17.25 -3.25
N ALA A 22 -13.89 -16.73 -2.01
CA ALA A 22 -13.63 -17.55 -0.83
C ALA A 22 -14.68 -18.66 -0.63
N ASP A 23 -15.97 -18.40 -0.89
CA ASP A 23 -17.01 -19.43 -0.90
C ASP A 23 -16.77 -20.49 -1.99
N PHE A 24 -16.30 -20.09 -3.17
CA PHE A 24 -15.90 -21.04 -4.22
C PHE A 24 -14.73 -21.93 -3.78
N LEU A 25 -13.68 -21.35 -3.18
CA LEU A 25 -12.54 -22.12 -2.64
C LEU A 25 -13.01 -23.11 -1.57
N TYR A 26 -13.90 -22.68 -0.68
CA TYR A 26 -14.47 -23.53 0.36
C TYR A 26 -15.24 -24.71 -0.23
N ARG A 27 -16.17 -24.45 -1.16
CA ARG A 27 -16.99 -25.48 -1.81
C ARG A 27 -16.16 -26.47 -2.64
N THR A 28 -15.01 -26.05 -3.15
CA THR A 28 -14.10 -26.89 -3.95
C THR A 28 -12.98 -27.52 -3.13
N GLY A 29 -13.04 -27.43 -1.79
CA GLY A 29 -12.10 -28.08 -0.87
C GLY A 29 -10.72 -27.42 -0.77
N GLN A 30 -10.51 -26.27 -1.40
CA GLN A 30 -9.24 -25.55 -1.35
C GLN A 30 -9.01 -24.96 0.04
N LYS A 31 -7.73 -24.97 0.48
CA LYS A 31 -7.32 -24.49 1.82
C LYS A 31 -6.40 -23.28 1.79
N TYR A 32 -5.91 -22.92 0.61
CA TYR A 32 -4.96 -21.83 0.45
C TYR A 32 -5.40 -20.90 -0.68
N TRP A 33 -5.30 -19.60 -0.43
CA TRP A 33 -5.43 -18.57 -1.45
C TRP A 33 -4.12 -17.78 -1.50
N GLN A 34 -3.36 -18.00 -2.57
CA GLN A 34 -2.10 -17.28 -2.79
C GLN A 34 -2.33 -15.91 -3.41
N LEU A 35 -1.64 -14.91 -2.87
CA LEU A 35 -1.71 -13.51 -3.27
C LEU A 35 -0.32 -13.00 -3.64
N LEU A 36 -0.24 -12.23 -4.71
CA LEU A 36 0.88 -11.32 -4.97
C LEU A 36 0.95 -10.23 -3.86
N PRO A 37 2.04 -9.45 -3.78
CA PRO A 37 2.14 -8.35 -2.83
C PRO A 37 0.94 -7.39 -2.93
N LEU A 38 0.51 -6.87 -1.79
CA LEU A 38 -0.63 -5.94 -1.70
C LEU A 38 -0.19 -4.48 -1.54
N SER A 39 1.09 -4.21 -1.76
CA SER A 39 1.67 -2.87 -1.65
C SER A 39 1.15 -1.92 -2.73
N PRO A 40 1.13 -0.60 -2.47
CA PRO A 40 0.82 0.38 -3.51
C PRO A 40 1.78 0.31 -4.69
N THR A 41 1.22 0.42 -5.89
CA THR A 41 1.92 0.41 -7.18
C THR A 41 1.59 1.68 -7.96
N GLU A 42 2.40 2.00 -8.97
CA GLU A 42 2.22 3.19 -9.81
C GLU A 42 2.42 2.90 -11.31
N GLU A 43 1.91 3.78 -12.16
CA GLU A 43 1.99 3.68 -13.63
C GLU A 43 3.44 3.61 -14.14
N GLY A 44 4.34 4.43 -13.58
CA GLY A 44 5.75 4.47 -13.98
C GLY A 44 6.50 3.14 -13.81
N GLN A 45 5.93 2.21 -13.03
CA GLN A 45 6.44 0.86 -12.80
C GLN A 45 5.53 -0.23 -13.40
N GLY A 46 4.64 0.16 -14.33
CA GLY A 46 3.67 -0.73 -14.97
C GLY A 46 2.69 -1.38 -14.00
N TYR A 47 2.41 -0.71 -12.87
CA TYR A 47 1.58 -1.25 -11.78
C TYR A 47 2.06 -2.60 -11.21
N SER A 48 3.37 -2.87 -11.28
CA SER A 48 3.95 -4.11 -10.77
C SER A 48 3.86 -4.19 -9.24
N PRO A 49 3.24 -5.24 -8.67
CA PRO A 49 3.22 -5.47 -7.20
C PRO A 49 4.61 -5.65 -6.57
N TYR A 50 5.64 -5.91 -7.38
CA TYR A 50 7.02 -6.09 -6.92
C TYR A 50 7.83 -4.78 -6.91
N SER A 51 7.29 -3.69 -7.46
CA SER A 51 7.87 -2.34 -7.45
C SER A 51 7.10 -1.43 -6.49
N ALA A 52 7.03 -1.85 -5.22
CA ALA A 52 6.21 -1.22 -4.20
C ALA A 52 6.74 0.14 -3.74
N LEU A 53 5.85 1.12 -3.57
CA LEU A 53 6.14 2.42 -2.94
C LEU A 53 6.33 2.32 -1.41
N SER A 54 5.89 1.21 -0.81
CA SER A 54 6.08 0.90 0.59
C SER A 54 6.08 -0.60 0.86
N SER A 55 6.96 -1.06 1.74
CA SER A 55 7.04 -2.46 2.15
C SER A 55 5.92 -2.89 3.11
N GLN A 56 5.21 -1.92 3.72
CA GLN A 56 4.19 -2.13 4.75
C GLN A 56 2.79 -1.63 4.36
N ALA A 57 2.69 -0.56 3.55
CA ALA A 57 1.40 -0.04 3.13
C ALA A 57 0.59 -1.05 2.28
N GLY A 58 -0.71 -0.80 2.18
CA GLY A 58 -1.66 -1.50 1.33
C GLY A 58 -2.17 -0.63 0.20
N TYR A 59 -2.47 -1.24 -0.96
CA TYR A 59 -2.87 -0.53 -2.16
C TYR A 59 -4.33 -0.04 -2.08
N PRO A 60 -4.58 1.29 -2.06
CA PRO A 60 -5.93 1.83 -1.85
C PRO A 60 -6.96 1.41 -2.90
N LEU A 61 -6.55 1.06 -4.12
CA LEU A 61 -7.48 0.59 -5.16
C LEU A 61 -8.19 -0.73 -4.80
N LEU A 62 -7.61 -1.52 -3.89
CA LEU A 62 -8.21 -2.77 -3.41
C LEU A 62 -9.29 -2.54 -2.33
N ILE A 63 -9.52 -1.30 -1.90
CA ILE A 63 -10.60 -0.94 -0.99
C ILE A 63 -11.94 -1.04 -1.73
N SER A 64 -12.89 -1.77 -1.15
CA SER A 64 -14.24 -1.94 -1.69
C SER A 64 -15.16 -0.77 -1.31
N PRO A 65 -15.71 -0.03 -2.28
CA PRO A 65 -16.75 0.98 -2.03
C PRO A 65 -18.03 0.38 -1.43
N GLU A 66 -18.37 -0.86 -1.76
CA GLU A 66 -19.55 -1.54 -1.19
C GLU A 66 -19.43 -1.78 0.32
N LEU A 67 -18.22 -2.02 0.83
CA LEU A 67 -18.00 -2.11 2.27
C LEU A 67 -18.06 -0.73 2.94
N LEU A 68 -17.65 0.34 2.25
CA LEU A 68 -17.82 1.71 2.73
C LEU A 68 -19.29 2.14 2.83
N VAL A 69 -20.16 1.58 1.99
CA VAL A 69 -21.62 1.73 2.14
C VAL A 69 -22.11 1.08 3.44
N LYS A 70 -21.61 -0.11 3.78
CA LYS A 70 -21.97 -0.79 5.03
C LYS A 70 -21.48 -0.03 6.27
N ASP A 71 -20.32 0.62 6.16
CA ASP A 71 -19.76 1.48 7.20
C ASP A 71 -20.47 2.85 7.29
N GLY A 72 -21.46 3.12 6.42
CA GLY A 72 -22.23 4.37 6.39
C GLY A 72 -21.46 5.57 5.85
N LEU A 73 -20.35 5.34 5.17
CA LEU A 73 -19.47 6.38 4.62
C LEU A 73 -19.81 6.74 3.16
N LEU A 74 -20.52 5.85 2.47
CA LEU A 74 -21.08 6.05 1.14
C LEU A 74 -22.54 5.57 1.14
N ASP A 75 -23.30 5.99 0.14
CA ASP A 75 -24.64 5.45 -0.12
C ASP A 75 -24.65 4.57 -1.38
N THR A 76 -25.65 3.69 -1.46
CA THR A 76 -25.78 2.72 -2.56
C THR A 76 -25.99 3.39 -3.92
N GLU A 77 -26.68 4.55 -3.99
CA GLU A 77 -26.88 5.23 -5.27
C GLU A 77 -25.57 5.83 -5.79
N THR A 78 -24.79 6.47 -4.92
CA THR A 78 -23.48 7.02 -5.26
C THR A 78 -22.57 5.98 -5.90
N ILE A 79 -22.48 4.77 -5.34
CA ILE A 79 -21.61 3.73 -5.90
C ILE A 79 -22.18 3.12 -7.19
N ARG A 80 -23.51 3.00 -7.32
CA ARG A 80 -24.16 2.46 -8.53
C ARG A 80 -23.86 3.31 -9.77
N HIS A 81 -23.84 4.63 -9.61
CA HIS A 81 -23.52 5.56 -10.71
C HIS A 81 -22.05 5.48 -11.17
N GLN A 82 -21.18 4.86 -10.38
CA GLN A 82 -19.75 4.71 -10.67
C GLN A 82 -19.40 3.28 -11.12
N HIS A 83 -20.39 2.42 -11.37
CA HIS A 83 -20.14 1.08 -11.86
C HIS A 83 -19.50 1.10 -13.26
N LEU A 84 -18.41 0.36 -13.39
CA LEU A 84 -17.72 0.14 -14.65
C LEU A 84 -18.02 -1.26 -15.19
N PRO A 85 -18.02 -1.45 -16.52
CA PRO A 85 -18.19 -2.76 -17.13
C PRO A 85 -17.03 -3.70 -16.77
N GLN A 86 -17.34 -4.98 -16.57
CA GLN A 86 -16.33 -6.00 -16.30
C GLN A 86 -15.80 -6.56 -17.62
N THR A 87 -14.62 -6.11 -18.03
CA THR A 87 -14.01 -6.43 -19.34
C THR A 87 -12.99 -7.58 -19.27
N GLY A 88 -12.68 -8.08 -18.07
CA GLY A 88 -11.67 -9.11 -17.84
C GLY A 88 -10.23 -8.60 -17.72
N ASN A 89 -10.00 -7.31 -18.01
CA ASN A 89 -8.74 -6.63 -17.80
C ASN A 89 -8.93 -5.44 -16.85
N VAL A 90 -7.87 -5.08 -16.13
CA VAL A 90 -7.88 -3.88 -15.28
C VAL A 90 -7.56 -2.67 -16.14
N ASP A 91 -8.47 -1.70 -16.17
CA ASP A 91 -8.20 -0.35 -16.64
C ASP A 91 -7.79 0.49 -15.42
N PHE A 92 -6.48 0.64 -15.21
CA PHE A 92 -5.96 1.32 -14.02
C PHE A 92 -6.34 2.80 -13.99
N VAL A 93 -6.42 3.47 -15.15
CA VAL A 93 -6.77 4.89 -15.24
C VAL A 93 -8.21 5.09 -14.78
N GLU A 94 -9.15 4.30 -15.31
CA GLU A 94 -10.55 4.39 -14.89
C GLU A 94 -10.77 3.90 -13.46
N ALA A 95 -10.05 2.85 -13.02
CA ALA A 95 -10.09 2.38 -11.65
C ALA A 95 -9.62 3.46 -10.66
N GLU A 96 -8.51 4.14 -10.94
CA GLU A 96 -8.00 5.25 -10.14
C GLU A 96 -8.99 6.40 -10.10
N ARG A 97 -9.53 6.81 -11.26
CA ARG A 97 -10.54 7.89 -11.34
C ARG A 97 -11.74 7.60 -10.45
N VAL A 98 -12.36 6.42 -10.62
CA VAL A 98 -13.55 6.02 -9.86
C VAL A 98 -13.25 5.82 -8.37
N LYS A 99 -12.18 5.09 -8.03
CA LYS A 99 -11.85 4.78 -6.63
C LYS A 99 -11.48 6.06 -5.89
N ASN A 100 -10.68 6.95 -6.48
CA ASN A 100 -10.31 8.20 -5.82
C ASN A 100 -11.54 9.09 -5.58
N GLU A 101 -12.45 9.21 -6.55
CA GLU A 101 -13.68 10.00 -6.35
C GLU A 101 -14.53 9.46 -5.18
N LEU A 102 -14.71 8.14 -5.10
CA LEU A 102 -15.46 7.49 -4.04
C LEU A 102 -14.77 7.56 -2.68
N LEU A 103 -13.46 7.36 -2.64
CA LEU A 103 -12.66 7.45 -1.41
C LEU A 103 -12.63 8.89 -0.85
N ASP A 104 -12.65 9.89 -1.72
CA ASP A 104 -12.71 11.30 -1.32
C ASP A 104 -14.04 11.64 -0.66
N LYS A 105 -15.15 11.18 -1.24
CA LYS A 105 -16.49 11.31 -0.65
C LYS A 105 -16.57 10.58 0.69
N ALA A 106 -16.06 9.36 0.76
CA ALA A 106 -16.06 8.56 1.98
C ALA A 106 -15.22 9.21 3.10
N PHE A 107 -14.06 9.76 2.77
CA PHE A 107 -13.24 10.49 3.74
C PHE A 107 -13.92 11.78 4.21
N ALA A 108 -14.57 12.52 3.30
CA ALA A 108 -15.35 13.70 3.67
C ALA A 108 -16.50 13.36 4.63
N ALA A 109 -17.21 12.25 4.39
CA ALA A 109 -18.24 11.75 5.30
C ALA A 109 -17.64 11.34 6.65
N PHE A 110 -16.51 10.63 6.65
CA PHE A 110 -15.79 10.25 7.88
C PHE A 110 -15.50 11.49 8.75
N LEU A 111 -14.99 12.58 8.16
CA LEU A 111 -14.69 13.81 8.90
C LEU A 111 -15.93 14.49 9.52
N GLN A 112 -17.12 14.29 8.96
CA GLN A 112 -18.37 14.86 9.48
C GLN A 112 -18.91 14.06 10.68
N PHE A 113 -18.81 12.73 10.65
CA PHE A 113 -19.42 11.84 11.65
C PHE A 113 -18.48 11.48 12.80
N LYS A 114 -18.08 12.49 13.61
CA LYS A 114 -17.07 12.38 14.67
C LYS A 114 -17.33 11.37 15.79
N THR A 115 -18.56 10.84 15.91
CA THR A 115 -19.00 9.93 16.99
C THR A 115 -19.11 8.46 16.57
N SER A 116 -18.65 8.09 15.36
CA SER A 116 -18.62 6.70 14.92
C SER A 116 -17.48 5.90 15.60
N PRO A 117 -17.68 4.60 15.94
CA PRO A 117 -16.61 3.71 16.42
C PRO A 117 -15.36 3.70 15.53
N LEU A 118 -15.53 3.96 14.22
CA LEU A 118 -14.44 4.08 13.24
C LEU A 118 -13.40 5.14 13.63
N HIS A 119 -13.77 6.19 14.36
CA HIS A 119 -12.81 7.20 14.80
C HIS A 119 -11.84 6.66 15.87
N GLU A 120 -12.34 5.85 16.80
CA GLU A 120 -11.49 5.24 17.82
C GLU A 120 -10.63 4.12 17.24
N GLU A 121 -11.20 3.30 16.33
CA GLU A 121 -10.43 2.31 15.58
C GLU A 121 -9.32 2.96 14.75
N PHE A 122 -9.61 4.09 14.09
CA PHE A 122 -8.62 4.83 13.33
C PHE A 122 -7.51 5.41 14.23
N LYS A 123 -7.86 6.03 15.36
CA LYS A 123 -6.86 6.51 16.34
C LYS A 123 -5.98 5.37 16.85
N GLN A 124 -6.57 4.21 17.13
CA GLN A 124 -5.83 3.04 17.56
C GLN A 124 -4.91 2.53 16.45
N PHE A 125 -5.38 2.47 15.20
CA PHE A 125 -4.55 2.12 14.05
C PHE A 125 -3.35 3.07 13.90
N GLN A 126 -3.58 4.39 13.99
CA GLN A 126 -2.50 5.38 13.93
C GLN A 126 -1.46 5.19 15.04
N LYS A 127 -1.89 4.78 16.24
CA LYS A 127 -0.99 4.50 17.36
C LYS A 127 -0.19 3.22 17.14
N THR A 128 -0.85 2.15 16.69
CA THR A 128 -0.22 0.83 16.47
C THR A 128 0.78 0.87 15.31
N GLU A 129 0.44 1.57 14.22
CA GLU A 129 1.22 1.56 12.98
C GLU A 129 2.09 2.81 12.78
N LYS A 130 2.28 3.60 13.85
CA LYS A 130 2.99 4.88 13.82
C LYS A 130 4.38 4.81 13.17
N GLU A 131 5.11 3.72 13.40
CA GLU A 131 6.52 3.56 12.97
C GLU A 131 6.71 3.71 11.46
N TRP A 132 5.74 3.32 10.64
CA TRP A 132 5.83 3.42 9.18
C TRP A 132 4.76 4.34 8.57
N LEU A 133 3.60 4.46 9.22
CA LEU A 133 2.44 5.14 8.67
C LEU A 133 2.67 6.64 8.49
N ASP A 134 3.39 7.28 9.42
CA ASP A 134 3.73 8.69 9.33
C ASP A 134 4.66 8.95 8.13
N ASP A 135 5.73 8.16 8.00
CA ASP A 135 6.68 8.28 6.90
C ASP A 135 6.04 7.98 5.54
N PHE A 136 5.21 6.94 5.45
CA PHE A 136 4.46 6.65 4.24
C PHE A 136 3.53 7.82 3.84
N ALA A 137 2.82 8.41 4.80
CA ALA A 137 1.91 9.52 4.52
C ALA A 137 2.66 10.76 4.02
N PHE A 138 3.79 11.11 4.63
CA PHE A 138 4.63 12.21 4.15
C PHE A 138 5.22 11.92 2.77
N PHE A 139 5.75 10.71 2.55
CA PHE A 139 6.32 10.29 1.27
C PHE A 139 5.30 10.43 0.14
N MET A 140 4.10 9.86 0.30
CA MET A 140 3.06 9.91 -0.72
C MET A 140 2.59 11.34 -1.01
N LEU A 141 2.43 12.17 0.04
CA LEU A 141 2.01 13.55 -0.14
C LEU A 141 3.10 14.39 -0.81
N LEU A 142 4.36 14.25 -0.40
CA LEU A 142 5.49 14.95 -1.02
C LEU A 142 5.65 14.55 -2.49
N LYS A 143 5.53 13.25 -2.80
CA LYS A 143 5.55 12.75 -4.18
C LYS A 143 4.46 13.41 -5.02
N ASN A 144 3.23 13.53 -4.50
CA ASN A 144 2.14 14.20 -5.19
C ASN A 144 2.38 15.71 -5.37
N GLU A 145 2.87 16.41 -4.35
CA GLU A 145 3.20 17.85 -4.43
C GLU A 145 4.35 18.15 -5.41
N HIS A 146 5.17 17.14 -5.73
CA HIS A 146 6.26 17.23 -6.70
C HIS A 146 5.95 16.47 -7.99
N GLU A 147 4.66 16.37 -8.37
CA GLU A 147 4.21 15.84 -9.67
C GLU A 147 4.68 14.39 -9.95
N GLY A 148 4.75 13.57 -8.91
CA GLY A 148 5.15 12.17 -9.01
C GLY A 148 6.66 11.93 -9.01
N LYS A 149 7.49 13.00 -8.96
CA LYS A 149 8.96 12.87 -8.95
C LYS A 149 9.44 12.00 -7.79
N PRO A 150 10.49 11.20 -8.01
CA PRO A 150 11.04 10.34 -6.98
C PRO A 150 11.73 11.15 -5.87
N TRP A 151 11.86 10.57 -4.68
CA TRP A 151 12.33 11.31 -3.50
C TRP A 151 13.73 11.90 -3.63
N PHE A 152 14.58 11.28 -4.44
CA PHE A 152 15.96 11.72 -4.66
C PHE A 152 16.07 12.94 -5.59
N GLU A 153 14.97 13.38 -6.20
CA GLU A 153 14.84 14.62 -7.00
C GLU A 153 14.14 15.77 -6.26
N TRP A 154 13.65 15.54 -5.04
CA TRP A 154 13.00 16.59 -4.26
C TRP A 154 14.00 17.65 -3.77
N PRO A 155 13.51 18.86 -3.40
CA PRO A 155 14.32 19.84 -2.68
C PRO A 155 15.02 19.22 -1.47
N ASN A 156 16.24 19.68 -1.19
CA ASN A 156 17.10 19.08 -0.18
C ASN A 156 16.44 19.01 1.20
N GLU A 157 15.60 19.99 1.57
CA GLU A 157 14.90 19.94 2.85
C GLU A 157 13.95 18.73 3.00
N PHE A 158 13.36 18.24 1.90
CA PHE A 158 12.48 17.07 1.92
C PHE A 158 13.23 15.79 1.62
N LYS A 159 14.15 15.83 0.64
CA LYS A 159 15.03 14.72 0.29
C LYS A 159 15.87 14.25 1.49
N LEU A 160 16.46 15.20 2.23
CA LEU A 160 17.29 14.93 3.41
C LEU A 160 16.50 14.86 4.72
N ARG A 161 15.17 15.03 4.65
CA ARG A 161 14.25 14.94 5.80
C ARG A 161 14.58 15.93 6.91
N ASP A 162 14.77 17.21 6.54
CA ASP A 162 14.89 18.28 7.52
C ASP A 162 13.64 18.34 8.43
N LYS A 163 13.87 18.28 9.73
CA LYS A 163 12.80 18.12 10.72
C LYS A 163 11.86 19.33 10.75
N GLU A 164 12.40 20.53 10.60
CA GLU A 164 11.60 21.76 10.64
C GLU A 164 10.79 21.95 9.36
N ALA A 165 11.37 21.62 8.19
CA ALA A 165 10.67 21.62 6.92
C ALA A 165 9.52 20.61 6.91
N LEU A 166 9.75 19.37 7.34
CA LEU A 166 8.71 18.35 7.45
C LEU A 166 7.62 18.74 8.45
N LYS A 167 7.98 19.35 9.59
CA LYS A 167 7.01 19.85 10.56
C LYS A 167 6.12 20.95 9.97
N LYS A 168 6.71 21.98 9.35
CA LYS A 168 5.96 23.07 8.69
C LYS A 168 5.06 22.54 7.58
N PHE A 169 5.58 21.62 6.76
CA PHE A 169 4.82 20.97 5.71
C PHE A 169 3.64 20.17 6.28
N GLY A 170 3.88 19.38 7.33
CA GLY A 170 2.83 18.62 8.01
C GLY A 170 1.78 19.49 8.68
N ASP A 171 2.18 20.63 9.25
CA ASP A 171 1.24 21.58 9.83
C ASP A 171 0.33 22.24 8.80
N LYS A 172 0.85 22.48 7.59
CA LYS A 172 0.09 23.03 6.45
C LYS A 172 -0.89 22.01 5.85
N HIS A 173 -0.51 20.72 5.79
CA HIS A 173 -1.26 19.69 5.06
C HIS A 173 -1.85 18.60 5.97
N LYS A 174 -2.36 18.98 7.15
CA LYS A 174 -2.87 18.02 8.15
C LYS A 174 -3.98 17.14 7.61
N LYS A 175 -4.89 17.69 6.79
CA LYS A 175 -6.07 16.98 6.27
C LYS A 175 -5.67 15.94 5.23
N GLU A 176 -4.73 16.28 4.36
CA GLU A 176 -4.20 15.44 3.29
C GLU A 176 -3.40 14.28 3.88
N LEU A 177 -2.52 14.56 4.85
CA LEU A 177 -1.83 13.51 5.60
C LEU A 177 -2.81 12.59 6.34
N GLN A 178 -3.86 13.16 6.94
CA GLN A 178 -4.88 12.36 7.62
C GLN A 178 -5.65 11.45 6.63
N LYS A 179 -5.94 11.93 5.42
CA LYS A 179 -6.57 11.14 4.36
C LYS A 179 -5.73 9.92 4.00
N ILE A 180 -4.42 10.10 3.74
CA ILE A 180 -3.54 8.99 3.37
C ILE A 180 -3.50 7.93 4.48
N LYS A 181 -3.41 8.37 5.73
CA LYS A 181 -3.44 7.47 6.90
C LYS A 181 -4.77 6.74 7.03
N TRP A 182 -5.87 7.45 6.79
CA TRP A 182 -7.20 6.88 6.83
C TRP A 182 -7.41 5.82 5.74
N LEU A 183 -6.89 6.03 4.54
CA LEU A 183 -6.92 5.01 3.47
C LEU A 183 -6.21 3.72 3.91
N GLN A 184 -5.06 3.83 4.58
CA GLN A 184 -4.35 2.66 5.11
C GLN A 184 -5.14 1.95 6.22
N PHE A 185 -5.84 2.70 7.07
CA PHE A 185 -6.76 2.15 8.06
C PHE A 185 -7.90 1.36 7.41
N ILE A 186 -8.60 1.97 6.45
CA ILE A 186 -9.71 1.31 5.74
C ILE A 186 -9.23 0.06 5.02
N PHE A 187 -8.07 0.14 4.35
CA PHE A 187 -7.44 -1.02 3.72
C PHE A 187 -7.21 -2.14 4.75
N ALA A 188 -6.56 -1.84 5.87
CA ALA A 188 -6.26 -2.82 6.91
C ALA A 188 -7.52 -3.44 7.51
N LYS A 189 -8.57 -2.63 7.77
CA LYS A 189 -9.87 -3.09 8.25
C LYS A 189 -10.50 -4.08 7.27
N GLN A 190 -10.60 -3.73 5.99
CA GLN A 190 -11.20 -4.60 4.99
C GLN A 190 -10.38 -5.88 4.74
N LEU A 191 -9.05 -5.79 4.77
CA LEU A 191 -8.18 -6.97 4.67
C LEU A 191 -8.38 -7.91 5.86
N HIS A 192 -8.47 -7.36 7.07
CA HIS A 192 -8.72 -8.13 8.29
C HIS A 192 -10.08 -8.83 8.25
N GLU A 193 -11.14 -8.13 7.82
CA GLU A 193 -12.48 -8.71 7.63
C GLU A 193 -12.46 -9.87 6.61
N LEU A 194 -11.76 -9.69 5.48
CA LEU A 194 -11.65 -10.73 4.46
C LEU A 194 -10.85 -11.94 4.97
N ARG A 195 -9.74 -11.71 5.70
CA ARG A 195 -8.95 -12.77 6.34
C ARG A 195 -9.79 -13.56 7.34
N ASN A 196 -10.54 -12.89 8.20
CA ASN A 196 -11.42 -13.55 9.17
C ASN A 196 -12.49 -14.39 8.47
N TYR A 197 -13.08 -13.86 7.39
CA TYR A 197 -14.04 -14.60 6.58
C TYR A 197 -13.42 -15.88 5.97
N CYS A 198 -12.22 -15.79 5.40
CA CYS A 198 -11.50 -16.94 4.85
C CYS A 198 -11.10 -17.96 5.94
N ASN A 199 -10.59 -17.49 7.07
CA ASN A 199 -10.19 -18.33 8.20
C ASN A 199 -11.39 -19.10 8.78
N SER A 200 -12.58 -18.50 8.86
CA SER A 200 -13.82 -19.17 9.29
C SER A 200 -14.20 -20.37 8.39
N ARG A 201 -13.66 -20.41 7.17
CA ARG A 201 -13.83 -21.49 6.18
C ARG A 201 -12.59 -22.38 6.03
N ASN A 202 -11.63 -22.25 6.95
CA ASN A 202 -10.33 -22.94 6.89
C ASN A 202 -9.58 -22.67 5.57
N ILE A 203 -9.65 -21.44 5.07
CA ILE A 203 -8.87 -20.94 3.94
C ILE A 203 -7.83 -19.98 4.48
N LYS A 204 -6.55 -20.27 4.25
CA LYS A 204 -5.41 -19.45 4.67
C LYS A 204 -4.85 -18.66 3.50
N PHE A 205 -4.36 -17.46 3.78
CA PHE A 205 -3.63 -16.68 2.78
C PHE A 205 -2.16 -17.09 2.74
N ILE A 206 -1.64 -17.19 1.52
CA ILE A 206 -0.20 -17.22 1.26
C ILE A 206 0.12 -15.88 0.62
N GLY A 207 0.68 -14.97 1.42
CA GLY A 207 1.16 -13.69 0.91
C GLY A 207 2.51 -13.85 0.20
N ASP A 208 2.89 -12.81 -0.53
CA ASP A 208 4.18 -12.67 -1.19
C ASP A 208 4.85 -11.37 -0.72
N MET A 209 6.15 -11.43 -0.49
CA MET A 209 6.96 -10.33 0.02
C MET A 209 8.24 -10.21 -0.83
N PRO A 210 8.36 -9.17 -1.67
CA PRO A 210 9.56 -8.95 -2.47
C PRO A 210 10.78 -8.81 -1.57
N PHE A 211 11.92 -9.39 -1.94
CA PHE A 211 13.11 -9.29 -1.09
C PHE A 211 13.62 -7.84 -1.00
N TYR A 212 13.85 -7.22 -2.16
CA TYR A 212 14.26 -5.82 -2.28
C TYR A 212 13.06 -4.87 -2.36
N ILE A 213 13.32 -3.61 -2.04
CA ILE A 213 12.35 -2.52 -2.10
C ILE A 213 12.73 -1.55 -3.21
N SER A 214 11.74 -0.91 -3.85
CA SER A 214 11.95 0.17 -4.81
C SER A 214 12.90 1.24 -4.26
N TYR A 215 13.83 1.71 -5.08
CA TYR A 215 14.68 2.84 -4.71
C TYR A 215 13.82 4.06 -4.39
N ASP A 216 12.80 4.34 -5.20
CA ASP A 216 11.79 5.34 -4.91
C ASP A 216 10.66 4.76 -4.05
N SER A 217 10.89 4.71 -2.74
CA SER A 217 9.92 4.21 -1.75
C SER A 217 10.00 4.97 -0.44
N SER A 218 8.92 4.89 0.34
CA SER A 218 8.90 5.43 1.70
C SER A 218 9.97 4.80 2.58
N ASP A 219 10.21 3.49 2.43
CA ASP A 219 11.18 2.74 3.23
C ASP A 219 12.60 3.24 2.99
N VAL A 220 12.98 3.38 1.73
CA VAL A 220 14.32 3.85 1.37
C VAL A 220 14.52 5.30 1.77
N TRP A 221 13.53 6.17 1.55
CA TRP A 221 13.59 7.57 1.93
C TRP A 221 13.74 7.75 3.45
N SER A 222 13.00 6.97 4.25
CA SER A 222 12.95 7.11 5.72
C SER A 222 14.08 6.38 6.46
N HIS A 223 14.63 5.31 5.87
CA HIS A 223 15.64 4.43 6.50
C HIS A 223 16.93 4.32 5.67
N ARG A 224 17.45 5.42 5.13
CA ARG A 224 18.65 5.40 4.24
C ARG A 224 19.86 4.70 4.87
N GLU A 225 19.97 4.69 6.19
CA GLU A 225 21.04 4.07 6.95
C GLU A 225 21.15 2.55 6.75
N ILE A 226 20.04 1.85 6.45
CA ILE A 226 20.04 0.38 6.25
C ILE A 226 20.26 -0.03 4.79
N PHE A 227 20.34 0.93 3.87
CA PHE A 227 20.51 0.68 2.43
C PHE A 227 21.87 1.21 1.94
N ALA A 228 22.36 0.64 0.83
CA ALA A 228 23.56 1.10 0.12
C ALA A 228 23.33 2.44 -0.60
N ILE A 229 23.14 3.48 0.21
CA ILE A 229 22.87 4.86 -0.17
C ILE A 229 23.86 5.77 0.54
N ASP A 230 24.36 6.77 -0.18
CA ASP A 230 25.27 7.78 0.36
C ASP A 230 24.53 8.96 1.03
N GLU A 231 25.30 9.89 1.61
CA GLU A 231 24.75 11.06 2.31
C GLU A 231 23.92 11.97 1.40
N SER A 232 24.26 12.01 0.10
CA SER A 232 23.55 12.77 -0.91
C SER A 232 22.25 12.10 -1.37
N GLY A 233 21.97 10.88 -0.91
CA GLY A 233 20.82 10.10 -1.34
C GLY A 233 20.99 9.57 -2.75
N GLN A 234 22.16 9.02 -3.09
CA GLN A 234 22.43 8.25 -4.31
C GLN A 234 22.76 6.79 -3.98
N GLN A 235 22.37 5.86 -4.86
CA GLN A 235 22.68 4.44 -4.69
C GLN A 235 24.16 4.18 -4.94
N THR A 236 24.82 3.49 -4.01
CA THR A 236 26.22 3.07 -4.15
C THR A 236 26.34 1.63 -4.66
N CYS A 237 25.31 0.80 -4.46
CA CYS A 237 25.22 -0.58 -4.95
C CYS A 237 23.76 -0.95 -5.29
N MET A 238 23.58 -1.71 -6.36
CA MET A 238 22.26 -2.13 -6.86
C MET A 238 22.14 -3.66 -6.90
N ALA A 239 20.92 -4.15 -6.70
CA ALA A 239 20.56 -5.55 -6.78
C ALA A 239 20.46 -6.03 -8.24
N GLY A 240 20.81 -7.29 -8.44
CA GLY A 240 20.68 -7.99 -9.71
C GLY A 240 21.06 -9.45 -9.56
N VAL A 241 21.04 -10.17 -10.68
CA VAL A 241 21.54 -11.55 -10.80
C VAL A 241 22.60 -11.61 -11.89
N PRO A 242 23.68 -12.38 -11.68
CA PRO A 242 24.73 -12.54 -12.68
C PRO A 242 24.20 -13.32 -13.91
N PRO A 243 24.95 -13.32 -15.02
CA PRO A 243 24.71 -14.22 -16.13
C PRO A 243 24.58 -15.68 -15.72
N ASP A 244 23.70 -16.40 -16.41
CA ASP A 244 23.50 -17.83 -16.26
C ASP A 244 23.21 -18.50 -17.60
N ALA A 245 22.89 -19.80 -17.58
CA ALA A 245 22.62 -20.58 -18.79
C ALA A 245 21.37 -20.11 -19.57
N PHE A 246 20.51 -19.27 -18.97
CA PHE A 246 19.29 -18.74 -19.57
C PHE A 246 19.42 -17.26 -19.98
N SER A 247 20.29 -16.48 -19.32
CA SER A 247 20.58 -15.09 -19.65
C SER A 247 22.09 -14.82 -19.65
N ALA A 248 22.65 -14.54 -20.83
CA ALA A 248 24.07 -14.21 -20.99
C ALA A 248 24.48 -12.88 -20.34
N ASP A 249 23.53 -11.97 -20.14
CA ASP A 249 23.78 -10.63 -19.57
C ASP A 249 23.36 -10.52 -18.09
N GLY A 250 22.77 -11.58 -17.53
CA GLY A 250 22.16 -11.53 -16.20
C GLY A 250 20.95 -10.59 -16.17
N GLN A 251 20.68 -9.98 -15.02
CA GLN A 251 19.65 -8.95 -14.88
C GLN A 251 20.08 -7.93 -13.82
N LEU A 252 19.97 -6.65 -14.13
CA LEU A 252 20.13 -5.56 -13.17
C LEU A 252 18.74 -5.04 -12.78
N TRP A 253 18.37 -5.17 -11.52
CA TRP A 253 17.03 -4.81 -11.04
C TRP A 253 16.93 -3.37 -10.51
N GLY A 254 18.06 -2.70 -10.27
CA GLY A 254 18.10 -1.28 -9.88
C GLY A 254 17.71 -0.97 -8.43
N MET A 255 17.36 -1.98 -7.62
CA MET A 255 17.00 -1.79 -6.21
C MET A 255 18.23 -1.61 -5.32
N PRO A 256 18.22 -0.75 -4.29
CA PRO A 256 19.36 -0.63 -3.39
C PRO A 256 19.53 -1.91 -2.56
N VAL A 257 20.77 -2.36 -2.38
CA VAL A 257 21.07 -3.50 -1.50
C VAL A 257 21.07 -3.09 -0.03
N PHE A 258 20.78 -4.05 0.87
CA PHE A 258 20.83 -3.81 2.31
C PHE A 258 22.27 -3.79 2.84
N LYS A 259 22.52 -2.91 3.82
CA LYS A 259 23.70 -2.94 4.70
C LYS A 259 23.43 -3.93 5.84
N TRP A 260 23.73 -5.21 5.61
CA TRP A 260 23.39 -6.31 6.52
C TRP A 260 24.09 -6.24 7.89
N ASP A 261 25.26 -5.62 7.94
CA ASP A 261 25.98 -5.25 9.16
C ASP A 261 25.16 -4.30 10.02
N VAL A 262 24.66 -3.19 9.46
CA VAL A 262 23.80 -2.22 10.16
C VAL A 262 22.49 -2.86 10.63
N LEU A 263 21.88 -3.69 9.78
CA LEU A 263 20.68 -4.44 10.16
C LEU A 263 20.95 -5.39 11.33
N LYS A 264 22.11 -6.05 11.37
CA LYS A 264 22.48 -6.94 12.46
C LYS A 264 22.68 -6.18 13.78
N GLU A 265 23.33 -5.02 13.74
CA GLU A 265 23.56 -4.16 14.91
C GLU A 265 22.24 -3.66 15.53
N THR A 266 21.23 -3.41 14.70
CA THR A 266 19.89 -2.99 15.13
C THR A 266 18.96 -4.16 15.49
N GLY A 267 19.49 -5.39 15.56
CA GLY A 267 18.72 -6.59 15.88
C GLY A 267 17.67 -6.93 14.81
N TYR A 268 17.92 -6.54 13.56
CA TYR A 268 17.04 -6.72 12.41
C TYR A 268 15.66 -6.08 12.57
N LYS A 269 15.54 -5.02 13.39
CA LYS A 269 14.26 -4.38 13.73
C LYS A 269 13.39 -4.09 12.49
N TRP A 270 13.95 -3.46 11.46
CA TRP A 270 13.20 -3.15 10.24
C TRP A 270 12.58 -4.40 9.57
N TRP A 271 13.32 -5.51 9.49
CA TRP A 271 12.80 -6.77 8.94
C TRP A 271 11.73 -7.41 9.84
N VAL A 272 11.90 -7.36 11.16
CA VAL A 272 10.91 -7.85 12.12
C VAL A 272 9.61 -7.06 12.03
N ASP A 273 9.69 -5.72 11.95
CA ASP A 273 8.53 -4.86 11.82
C ASP A 273 7.81 -5.07 10.48
N ARG A 274 8.57 -5.20 9.38
CA ARG A 274 8.04 -5.53 8.06
C ARG A 274 7.26 -6.85 8.08
N LEU A 275 7.81 -7.89 8.72
CA LEU A 275 7.15 -9.19 8.86
C LEU A 275 5.88 -9.10 9.72
N ARG A 276 5.95 -8.38 10.86
CA ARG A 276 4.80 -8.15 11.76
C ARG A 276 3.61 -7.60 10.98
N THR A 277 3.82 -6.53 10.21
CA THR A 277 2.74 -5.87 9.45
C THR A 277 2.11 -6.78 8.39
N ARG A 278 2.83 -7.78 7.86
CA ARG A 278 2.27 -8.73 6.87
C ARG A 278 1.58 -9.95 7.51
N MET A 279 1.90 -10.26 8.76
CA MET A 279 1.28 -11.36 9.50
C MET A 279 -0.05 -10.96 10.17
N CYS A 280 -0.19 -9.72 10.62
CA CYS A 280 -1.44 -9.13 11.14
C CYS A 280 -2.44 -8.89 10.00
#